data_AF-I2QM27-F1
#
_entry.id   AF-I2QM27-F1
#
_cell.length_a   1.000
_cell.length_b   1.000
_cell.length_c   1.000
_cell.angle_alpha   90.00
_cell.angle_beta   90.00
_cell.angle_gamma   90.00
#
_symmetry.space_group_name_H-M   'P 1'
#
loop_
_entity.id
_entity.type
_entity.pdbx_description
1 polymer ?
#
loop_
_entity_poly.entity_id
_entity_poly.type
_entity_poly.pdbx_seq_one_letter_code
_entity_poly.pdbx_strand_id
1 'polypeptide(L)'
;MPLTPEVLATQGEVVAWLGSLDVSFATDEEPWFTVDGIESPRQIGSDGSGGAFVLLPSQNVLYVSSEGRAGIIAESFEAFVKLVVAHPYWLDILKFSAGGDLHEMRRAADALEATLDDEDDVNEAREQIRGGLDLPEANDPVGALYDAVAASDAVVRATDGSPFTTLFNRFSIDNSPMLRNAAA
;
A
#
# COMPACT_ATOMS: atom_id res chain seq x y z
N MET A 1 -16.38 3.42 -15.12
CA MET A 1 -16.77 4.01 -13.82
C MET A 1 -15.56 3.84 -12.91
N PRO A 2 -15.08 4.88 -12.20
CA PRO A 2 -13.91 4.72 -11.35
C PRO A 2 -14.19 3.67 -10.26
N LEU A 3 -13.21 2.84 -9.94
CA LEU A 3 -13.34 1.87 -8.85
C LEU A 3 -13.46 2.60 -7.51
N THR A 4 -14.47 2.26 -6.71
CA THR A 4 -14.68 2.82 -5.36
C THR A 4 -14.77 1.70 -4.32
N PRO A 5 -14.57 1.99 -3.02
CA PRO A 5 -14.74 1.00 -1.96
C PRO A 5 -16.13 0.34 -1.97
N GLU A 6 -17.18 1.09 -2.27
CA GLU A 6 -18.56 0.57 -2.34
C GLU A 6 -18.74 -0.41 -3.50
N VAL A 7 -18.15 -0.11 -4.66
CA VAL A 7 -18.19 -1.02 -5.81
C VAL A 7 -17.43 -2.29 -5.47
N LEU A 8 -16.23 -2.17 -4.90
CA LEU A 8 -15.42 -3.33 -4.51
C LEU A 8 -16.12 -4.20 -3.46
N ALA A 9 -16.79 -3.59 -2.47
CA ALA A 9 -17.52 -4.32 -1.42
C ALA A 9 -18.65 -5.20 -1.98
N THR A 10 -19.17 -4.91 -3.18
CA THR A 10 -20.16 -5.79 -3.85
C THR A 10 -19.54 -6.99 -4.56
N GLN A 11 -18.21 -7.03 -4.70
CA GLN A 11 -17.47 -8.10 -5.37
C GLN A 11 -16.79 -9.02 -4.35
N GLY A 12 -17.59 -9.83 -3.64
CA GLY A 12 -17.11 -10.66 -2.53
C GLY A 12 -15.94 -11.59 -2.86
N GLU A 13 -15.89 -12.14 -4.08
CA GLU A 13 -14.78 -12.99 -4.53
C GLU A 13 -13.48 -12.20 -4.70
N VAL A 14 -13.55 -11.01 -5.31
CA VAL A 14 -12.39 -10.12 -5.47
C VAL A 14 -11.89 -9.63 -4.10
N VAL A 15 -12.80 -9.33 -3.18
CA VAL A 15 -12.43 -8.96 -1.80
C VAL A 15 -11.70 -10.12 -1.09
N ALA A 16 -12.12 -11.36 -1.31
CA ALA A 16 -11.44 -12.52 -0.75
C ALA A 16 -10.01 -12.68 -1.32
N TRP A 17 -9.83 -12.48 -2.63
CA TRP A 17 -8.50 -12.48 -3.26
C TRP A 17 -7.62 -11.33 -2.79
N LEU A 18 -8.16 -10.13 -2.56
CA LEU A 18 -7.38 -9.05 -1.94
C LEU A 18 -6.96 -9.41 -0.51
N GLY A 19 -7.80 -10.15 0.21
CA GLY A 19 -7.49 -10.70 1.52
C GLY A 19 -6.32 -11.69 1.53
N SER A 20 -6.11 -12.45 0.45
CA SER A 20 -4.92 -13.32 0.33
C SER A 20 -3.63 -12.55 0.04
N LEU A 21 -3.74 -11.26 -0.29
CA LEU A 21 -2.62 -10.32 -0.43
C LEU A 21 -2.49 -9.42 0.81
N ASP A 22 -2.96 -9.89 1.97
CA ASP A 22 -2.98 -9.20 3.26
C ASP A 22 -3.78 -7.89 3.30
N VAL A 23 -4.65 -7.64 2.31
CA VAL A 23 -5.50 -6.45 2.29
C VAL A 23 -6.94 -6.81 2.64
N SER A 24 -7.38 -6.34 3.80
CA SER A 24 -8.76 -6.48 4.25
C SER A 24 -9.53 -5.17 4.06
N PHE A 25 -10.78 -5.28 3.62
CA PHE A 25 -11.72 -4.17 3.59
C PHE A 25 -12.78 -4.38 4.66
N ALA A 26 -12.86 -3.43 5.58
CA ALA A 26 -13.87 -3.40 6.62
C ALA A 26 -14.43 -1.98 6.70
N THR A 27 -15.76 -1.88 6.78
CA THR A 27 -16.41 -0.60 7.03
C THR A 27 -16.50 -0.37 8.54
N ASP A 28 -16.34 0.88 8.95
CA ASP A 28 -16.71 1.38 10.28
C ASP A 28 -15.78 1.05 11.47
N GLU A 29 -14.47 0.93 11.24
CA GLU A 29 -13.50 1.00 12.35
C GLU A 29 -13.22 2.48 12.71
N GLU A 30 -13.31 2.80 14.01
CA GLU A 30 -12.86 4.09 14.52
C GLU A 30 -11.33 4.17 14.43
N PRO A 31 -10.76 5.16 13.70
CA PRO A 31 -9.32 5.30 13.60
C PRO A 31 -8.67 5.55 14.97
N TRP A 32 -7.61 4.81 15.26
CA TRP A 32 -6.81 4.95 16.49
C TRP A 32 -5.78 6.11 16.39
N PHE A 33 -5.99 7.02 15.44
CA PHE A 33 -5.16 8.18 15.12
C PHE A 33 -6.04 9.33 14.63
N THR A 34 -5.46 10.53 14.55
CA THR A 34 -6.10 11.69 13.91
C THR A 34 -5.30 12.12 12.70
N VAL A 35 -5.98 12.77 11.75
CA VAL A 35 -5.35 13.38 10.57
C VAL A 35 -5.63 14.88 10.64
N ASP A 36 -4.59 15.70 10.71
CA ASP A 36 -4.74 17.15 10.86
C ASP A 36 -5.57 17.70 9.68
N GLY A 37 -6.57 18.52 10.00
CA GLY A 37 -7.48 19.10 9.00
C GLY A 37 -8.61 18.18 8.52
N ILE A 38 -8.69 16.93 9.00
CA ILE A 38 -9.74 15.97 8.66
C ILE A 38 -10.52 15.59 9.93
N GLU A 39 -11.78 16.01 10.01
CA GLU A 39 -12.62 15.75 11.19
C GLU A 39 -13.06 14.29 11.32
N SER A 40 -13.21 13.58 10.20
CA SER A 40 -13.69 12.19 10.19
C SER A 40 -13.00 11.41 9.08
N PRO A 41 -11.75 10.95 9.32
CA PRO A 41 -11.04 10.13 8.34
C PRO A 41 -11.80 8.81 8.11
N ARG A 42 -12.06 8.48 6.85
CA ARG A 42 -12.78 7.27 6.49
C ARG A 42 -11.79 6.12 6.34
N GLN A 43 -11.64 5.30 7.38
CA GLN A 43 -10.94 4.03 7.25
C GLN A 43 -11.73 3.10 6.33
N ILE A 44 -11.05 2.51 5.35
CA ILE A 44 -11.63 1.63 4.33
C ILE A 44 -11.10 0.19 4.44
N GLY A 45 -10.04 -0.04 5.22
CA GLY A 45 -9.43 -1.35 5.36
C GLY A 45 -8.20 -1.37 6.26
N SER A 46 -7.56 -2.55 6.35
CA SER A 46 -6.32 -2.77 7.11
C SER A 46 -5.40 -3.78 6.41
N ASP A 47 -4.12 -3.78 6.77
CA ASP A 47 -3.09 -4.68 6.24
C ASP A 47 -2.92 -6.00 7.04
N GLY A 48 -3.84 -6.30 7.97
CA GLY A 48 -3.76 -7.48 8.85
C GLY A 48 -2.65 -7.44 9.91
N SER A 49 -1.75 -6.45 9.87
CA SER A 49 -0.58 -6.28 10.75
C SER A 49 -0.65 -5.01 11.61
N GLY A 50 -1.84 -4.38 11.67
CA GLY A 50 -2.12 -3.19 12.46
C GLY A 50 -1.96 -1.87 11.70
N GLY A 51 -1.72 -1.91 10.38
CA GLY A 51 -1.83 -0.76 9.50
C GLY A 51 -3.24 -0.54 9.00
N ALA A 52 -3.62 0.73 8.79
CA ALA A 52 -4.93 1.15 8.33
C ALA A 52 -4.85 1.88 6.99
N PHE A 53 -5.83 1.62 6.12
CA PHE A 53 -6.03 2.36 4.87
C PHE A 53 -7.16 3.37 5.05
N VAL A 54 -6.92 4.64 4.74
CA VAL A 54 -7.88 5.73 4.88
C VAL A 54 -8.10 6.41 3.53
N LEU A 55 -9.37 6.54 3.14
CA LEU A 55 -9.75 7.35 1.99
C LEU A 55 -9.94 8.80 2.44
N LEU A 56 -9.08 9.69 1.96
CA LEU A 56 -9.15 11.12 2.26
C LEU A 56 -10.24 11.82 1.43
N PRO A 57 -10.72 13.01 1.84
CA PRO A 57 -11.66 13.80 1.03
C PRO A 57 -11.13 14.13 -0.37
N SER A 58 -9.81 14.28 -0.53
CA SER A 58 -9.12 14.45 -1.82
C SER A 58 -9.14 13.22 -2.72
N GLN A 59 -9.70 12.10 -2.25
CA GLN A 59 -9.72 10.77 -2.88
C GLN A 59 -8.39 10.00 -2.85
N ASN A 60 -7.33 10.60 -2.31
CA ASN A 60 -6.07 9.91 -2.06
C ASN A 60 -6.24 8.84 -0.98
N VAL A 61 -5.47 7.75 -1.09
CA VAL A 61 -5.40 6.71 -0.07
C VAL A 61 -4.19 6.96 0.81
N LEU A 62 -4.45 7.22 2.09
CA LEU A 62 -3.48 7.33 3.16
C LEU A 62 -3.28 5.97 3.81
N TYR A 63 -2.03 5.58 4.05
CA TYR A 63 -1.69 4.45 4.90
C TYR A 63 -1.14 4.94 6.24
N VAL A 64 -1.55 4.28 7.32
CA VAL A 64 -1.14 4.59 8.69
C VAL A 64 -0.72 3.29 9.38
N SER A 65 0.56 3.17 9.71
CA SER A 65 1.14 2.00 10.39
C SER A 65 1.11 2.17 11.91
N SER A 66 0.76 1.10 12.63
CA SER A 66 0.90 0.97 14.09
C SER A 66 2.30 1.31 14.63
N GLU A 67 3.34 1.26 13.79
CA GLU A 67 4.71 1.62 14.13
C GLU A 67 5.00 3.13 14.11
N GLY A 68 3.98 3.98 13.93
CA GLY A 68 4.14 5.44 13.96
C GLY A 68 4.62 6.04 12.64
N ARG A 69 4.26 5.41 11.51
CA ARG A 69 4.53 5.91 10.16
C ARG A 69 3.26 6.11 9.36
N ALA A 70 3.20 7.17 8.58
CA ALA A 70 2.05 7.44 7.73
C ALA A 70 2.45 8.20 6.46
N GLY A 71 1.64 8.05 5.43
CA GLY A 71 1.82 8.75 4.16
C GLY A 71 0.79 8.33 3.13
N ILE A 72 0.53 9.21 2.17
CA ILE A 72 -0.30 8.91 1.02
C ILE A 72 0.45 7.88 0.16
N ILE A 73 -0.23 6.79 -0.19
CA ILE A 73 0.35 5.69 -0.98
C ILE A 73 -0.26 5.57 -2.38
N ALA A 74 -1.39 6.26 -2.62
CA ALA A 74 -2.02 6.31 -3.94
C ALA A 74 -2.87 7.57 -4.10
N GLU A 75 -2.94 8.09 -5.33
CA GLU A 75 -3.78 9.25 -5.71
C GLU A 75 -5.28 8.93 -5.80
N SER A 76 -5.64 7.64 -5.79
CA SER A 76 -7.03 7.19 -5.85
C SER A 76 -7.15 5.78 -5.29
N PHE A 77 -8.39 5.39 -4.98
CA PHE A 77 -8.70 4.01 -4.58
C PHE A 77 -8.32 2.98 -5.66
N GLU A 78 -8.58 3.29 -6.93
CA GLU A 78 -8.20 2.41 -8.04
C GLU A 78 -6.67 2.27 -8.15
N ALA A 79 -5.92 3.36 -7.99
CA ALA A 79 -4.45 3.33 -7.97
C ALA A 79 -3.91 2.51 -6.79
N PHE A 80 -4.57 2.58 -5.63
CA PHE A 80 -4.24 1.73 -4.47
C PHE A 80 -4.44 0.24 -4.79
N VAL A 81 -5.60 -0.14 -5.35
CA VAL A 81 -5.85 -1.55 -5.71
C VAL A 81 -4.84 -2.03 -6.77
N LYS A 82 -4.53 -1.19 -7.77
CA LYS A 82 -3.49 -1.50 -8.76
C LYS A 82 -2.11 -1.71 -8.13
N LEU A 83 -1.74 -0.90 -7.14
CA LEU A 83 -0.50 -1.06 -6.40
C LEU A 83 -0.45 -2.42 -5.68
N VAL A 84 -1.48 -2.77 -4.92
CA VAL A 84 -1.56 -4.03 -4.18
C VAL A 84 -1.49 -5.23 -5.13
N VAL A 85 -2.20 -5.17 -6.25
CA VAL A 85 -2.16 -6.23 -7.26
C VAL A 85 -0.78 -6.33 -7.91
N ALA A 86 -0.17 -5.22 -8.30
CA ALA A 86 1.16 -5.25 -8.92
C ALA A 86 2.25 -5.73 -7.95
N HIS A 87 2.25 -5.20 -6.72
CA HIS A 87 3.23 -5.50 -5.69
C HIS A 87 2.54 -5.73 -4.33
N PRO A 88 2.10 -6.96 -4.03
CA PRO A 88 1.52 -7.29 -2.73
C PRO A 88 2.46 -6.93 -1.57
N TYR A 89 3.77 -7.03 -1.82
CA TYR A 89 4.87 -6.66 -0.91
C TYR A 89 5.26 -5.16 -0.95
N TRP A 90 4.36 -4.26 -1.35
CA TRP A 90 4.63 -2.81 -1.46
C TRP A 90 5.15 -2.18 -0.16
N LEU A 91 4.79 -2.71 1.01
CA LEU A 91 5.33 -2.27 2.30
C LEU A 91 6.83 -2.55 2.42
N ASP A 92 7.31 -3.69 1.92
CA ASP A 92 8.74 -4.01 1.92
C ASP A 92 9.50 -3.14 0.91
N ILE A 93 8.88 -2.73 -0.21
CA ILE A 93 9.46 -1.72 -1.12
C ILE A 93 9.74 -0.42 -0.36
N LEU A 94 8.78 0.05 0.46
CA LEU A 94 8.97 1.26 1.28
C LEU A 94 10.01 1.05 2.39
N LYS A 95 10.05 -0.14 2.99
CA LYS A 95 11.04 -0.51 4.00
C LYS A 95 12.47 -0.45 3.45
N PHE A 96 12.67 -0.86 2.20
CA PHE A 96 13.97 -0.85 1.51
C PHE A 96 14.17 0.39 0.61
N SER A 97 13.49 1.49 0.89
CA SER A 97 13.55 2.71 0.06
C SER A 97 14.81 3.56 0.22
N ALA A 98 15.77 3.21 1.08
CA ALA A 98 17.00 3.98 1.34
C ALA A 98 16.78 5.48 1.58
N GLY A 99 15.69 5.85 2.23
CA GLY A 99 15.30 7.24 2.50
C GLY A 99 14.51 7.91 1.38
N GLY A 100 13.89 7.13 0.49
CA GLY A 100 13.14 7.64 -0.67
C GLY A 100 13.99 7.73 -1.93
N ASP A 101 14.87 6.76 -2.18
CA ASP A 101 15.54 6.59 -3.45
C ASP A 101 14.69 5.71 -4.38
N LEU A 102 14.13 6.30 -5.43
CA LEU A 102 13.28 5.60 -6.40
C LEU A 102 14.03 4.47 -7.13
N HIS A 103 15.32 4.62 -7.39
CA HIS A 103 16.09 3.56 -8.04
C HIS A 103 16.22 2.35 -7.10
N GLU A 104 16.49 2.60 -5.83
CA GLU A 104 16.56 1.54 -4.82
C GLU A 104 15.19 0.87 -4.60
N MET A 105 14.10 1.63 -4.58
CA MET A 105 12.75 1.06 -4.49
C MET A 105 12.42 0.13 -5.66
N ARG A 106 12.80 0.49 -6.90
CA ARG A 106 12.62 -0.39 -8.07
C ARG A 106 13.48 -1.65 -7.96
N ARG A 107 14.74 -1.51 -7.53
CA ARG A 107 15.64 -2.63 -7.27
C ARG A 107 15.09 -3.57 -6.18
N ALA A 108 14.44 -3.01 -5.16
CA ALA A 108 13.72 -3.77 -4.14
C ALA A 108 12.52 -4.52 -4.70
N ALA A 109 11.70 -3.88 -5.53
CA ALA A 109 10.56 -4.54 -6.18
C ALA A 109 11.00 -5.75 -7.01
N ASP A 110 12.04 -5.59 -7.85
CA ASP A 110 12.58 -6.67 -8.68
C ASP A 110 13.10 -7.84 -7.82
N ALA A 111 13.82 -7.53 -6.74
CA ALA A 111 14.37 -8.52 -5.84
C ALA A 111 13.29 -9.29 -5.05
N LEU A 112 12.27 -8.56 -4.58
CA LEU A 112 11.14 -9.14 -3.84
C LEU A 112 10.33 -10.08 -4.72
N GLU A 113 10.04 -9.67 -5.96
CA GLU A 113 9.36 -10.52 -6.95
C GLU A 113 10.15 -11.81 -7.21
N ALA A 114 11.47 -11.70 -7.41
CA ALA A 114 12.33 -12.85 -7.69
C ALA A 114 12.47 -13.84 -6.51
N THR A 115 12.08 -13.42 -5.30
CA THR A 115 12.14 -14.25 -4.08
C THR A 115 10.76 -14.57 -3.52
N LEU A 116 9.72 -14.42 -4.32
CA LEU A 116 8.35 -14.68 -3.90
C LEU A 116 8.14 -16.20 -3.72
N ASP A 117 7.91 -16.64 -2.48
CA ASP A 117 7.79 -18.07 -2.16
C ASP A 117 6.52 -18.72 -2.75
N ASP A 118 5.42 -17.95 -2.85
CA ASP A 118 4.10 -18.39 -3.31
C ASP A 118 3.71 -17.75 -4.66
N GLU A 119 4.63 -17.76 -5.63
CA GLU A 119 4.48 -17.09 -6.93
C GLU A 119 3.18 -17.50 -7.67
N ASP A 120 2.86 -18.79 -7.72
CA ASP A 120 1.67 -19.30 -8.42
C ASP A 120 0.37 -18.77 -7.79
N ASP A 121 0.26 -18.80 -6.46
CA ASP A 121 -0.92 -18.34 -5.73
C ASP A 121 -1.10 -16.81 -5.86
N VAL A 122 0.01 -16.06 -5.80
CA VAL A 122 0.00 -14.61 -6.00
C VAL A 122 -0.39 -14.25 -7.43
N ASN A 123 0.12 -14.98 -8.42
CA ASN A 123 -0.24 -14.75 -9.82
C ASN A 123 -1.70 -15.12 -10.11
N GLU A 124 -2.23 -16.19 -9.52
CA GLU A 124 -3.65 -16.50 -9.58
C GLU A 124 -4.49 -15.36 -8.99
N ALA A 125 -4.15 -14.88 -7.79
CA ALA A 125 -4.86 -13.74 -7.17
C ALA A 125 -4.82 -12.49 -8.06
N ARG A 126 -3.65 -12.17 -8.65
CA ARG A 126 -3.49 -11.06 -9.59
C ARG A 126 -4.43 -11.17 -10.79
N GLU A 127 -4.50 -12.35 -11.40
CA GLU A 127 -5.36 -12.61 -12.56
C GLU A 127 -6.85 -12.49 -12.20
N GLN A 128 -7.27 -13.10 -11.09
CA GLN A 128 -8.66 -13.07 -10.64
C GLN A 128 -9.11 -11.64 -10.28
N ILE A 129 -8.28 -10.88 -9.58
CA ILE A 129 -8.59 -9.49 -9.23
C ILE A 129 -8.65 -8.62 -10.50
N ARG A 130 -7.68 -8.73 -11.41
CA ARG A 130 -7.68 -7.95 -12.67
C ARG A 130 -8.90 -8.27 -13.52
N GLY A 131 -9.22 -9.56 -13.69
CA GLY A 131 -10.37 -10.01 -14.47
C GLY A 131 -11.71 -9.63 -13.85
N GLY A 132 -11.86 -9.74 -12.53
CA GLY A 132 -13.09 -9.38 -11.83
C GLY A 132 -13.40 -7.88 -11.83
N LEU A 133 -12.36 -7.04 -11.85
CA LEU A 133 -12.48 -5.58 -11.81
C LEU A 133 -12.29 -4.89 -13.16
N ASP A 134 -11.94 -5.63 -14.22
CA ASP A 134 -11.51 -5.07 -15.51
C ASP A 134 -10.38 -4.04 -15.34
N LEU A 135 -9.42 -4.34 -14.45
CA LEU A 135 -8.34 -3.43 -14.12
C LEU A 135 -7.27 -3.43 -15.21
N PRO A 136 -6.93 -2.26 -15.78
CA PRO A 136 -5.81 -2.18 -16.69
C PRO A 136 -4.50 -2.37 -15.93
N GLU A 137 -3.49 -2.87 -16.64
CA GLU A 137 -2.14 -2.99 -16.12
C GLU A 137 -1.57 -1.61 -15.73
N ALA A 138 -0.87 -1.57 -14.61
CA ALA A 138 -0.23 -0.36 -14.13
C ALA A 138 1.16 -0.20 -14.77
N ASN A 139 1.43 0.96 -15.37
CA ASN A 139 2.67 1.19 -16.13
C ASN A 139 3.93 1.24 -15.24
N ASP A 140 3.88 1.97 -14.13
CA ASP A 140 4.98 2.09 -13.17
C ASP A 140 4.42 2.24 -11.74
N PRO A 141 3.96 1.14 -11.13
CA PRO A 141 3.37 1.15 -9.79
C PRO A 141 4.35 1.68 -8.72
N VAL A 142 5.64 1.35 -8.83
CA VAL A 142 6.68 1.78 -7.89
C VAL A 142 6.92 3.29 -7.99
N GLY A 143 7.00 3.83 -9.20
CA GLY A 143 7.08 5.27 -9.43
C GLY A 143 5.87 6.01 -8.87
N ALA A 144 4.66 5.50 -9.12
CA ALA A 144 3.43 6.08 -8.58
C ALA A 144 3.39 6.06 -7.04
N LEU A 145 3.81 4.96 -6.41
CA LEU A 145 3.94 4.86 -4.95
C LEU A 145 4.96 5.88 -4.41
N TYR A 146 6.12 5.99 -5.04
CA TYR A 146 7.14 6.97 -4.67
C TYR A 146 6.58 8.40 -4.74
N ASP A 147 5.97 8.78 -5.86
CA ASP A 147 5.43 10.13 -6.06
C ASP A 147 4.34 10.44 -5.02
N ALA A 148 3.47 9.48 -4.72
CA ALA A 148 2.42 9.61 -3.71
C ALA A 148 3.01 9.85 -2.31
N VAL A 149 4.02 9.07 -1.90
CA VAL A 149 4.64 9.21 -0.57
C VAL A 149 5.48 10.48 -0.49
N ALA A 150 6.23 10.81 -1.55
CA ALA A 150 7.09 12.00 -1.59
C ALA A 150 6.28 13.31 -1.62
N ALA A 151 5.11 13.31 -2.26
CA ALA A 151 4.19 14.44 -2.28
C ALA A 151 3.26 14.50 -1.06
N SER A 152 3.34 13.51 -0.15
CA SER A 152 2.43 13.43 0.98
C SER A 152 2.66 14.58 1.97
N ASP A 153 1.61 15.37 2.18
CA ASP A 153 1.55 16.47 3.15
C ASP A 153 0.60 16.16 4.33
N ALA A 154 0.06 14.94 4.38
CA ALA A 154 -0.83 14.50 5.43
C ALA A 154 -0.08 14.39 6.77
N VAL A 155 -0.53 15.16 7.77
CA VAL A 155 0.01 15.07 9.13
C VAL A 155 -0.90 14.16 9.96
N VAL A 156 -0.40 12.98 10.31
CA VAL A 156 -1.08 11.99 11.14
C VAL A 156 -0.53 12.03 12.56
N ARG A 157 -1.39 11.91 13.56
CA ARG A 157 -1.01 11.93 14.98
C ARG A 157 -1.53 10.73 15.74
N ALA A 158 -0.72 10.23 16.66
CA ALA A 158 -1.13 9.25 17.67
C ALA A 158 -2.16 9.86 18.62
N THR A 159 -2.79 9.00 19.43
CA THR A 159 -3.72 9.41 20.49
C THR A 159 -3.09 10.32 21.55
N ASP A 160 -1.77 10.30 21.70
CA ASP A 160 -1.01 11.20 22.58
C ASP A 160 -0.63 12.55 21.91
N GLY A 161 -0.99 12.74 20.64
CA GLY A 161 -0.72 13.93 19.84
C GLY A 161 0.63 13.93 19.11
N SER A 162 1.47 12.91 19.32
CA SER A 162 2.78 12.78 18.67
C SER A 162 2.61 12.59 17.15
N PRO A 163 3.37 13.32 16.31
CA PRO A 163 3.27 13.19 14.86
C PRO A 163 3.92 11.89 14.38
N PHE A 164 3.30 11.28 13.37
CA PHE A 164 3.86 10.13 12.67
C PHE A 164 4.99 10.58 11.73
N THR A 165 5.86 9.65 11.39
CA THR A 165 6.97 9.88 10.46
C THR A 165 6.65 9.37 9.06
N THR A 166 7.50 9.75 8.09
CA THR A 166 7.37 9.29 6.70
C THR A 166 7.41 7.76 6.57
N LEU A 167 6.79 7.24 5.51
CA LEU A 167 6.87 5.83 5.13
C LEU A 167 8.24 5.43 4.56
N PHE A 168 9.02 6.37 4.05
CA PHE A 168 10.37 6.06 3.59
C PHE A 168 11.28 5.68 4.76
N ASN A 169 11.85 4.50 4.67
CA ASN A 169 12.74 3.95 5.68
C ASN A 169 14.19 3.98 5.20
N ARG A 170 15.14 3.84 6.11
CA ARG A 170 16.57 4.03 5.84
C ARG A 170 17.28 2.78 5.32
N PHE A 171 16.59 1.64 5.25
CA PHE A 171 17.21 0.41 4.76
C PHE A 171 17.28 0.41 3.24
N SER A 172 18.32 -0.20 2.71
CA SER A 172 18.52 -0.60 1.33
C SER A 172 18.41 -2.12 1.23
N ILE A 173 18.21 -2.67 0.04
CA ILE A 173 18.18 -4.12 -0.16
C ILE A 173 19.51 -4.77 0.19
N ASP A 174 20.61 -4.02 0.11
CA ASP A 174 21.94 -4.48 0.49
C ASP A 174 22.05 -4.80 2.00
N ASN A 175 21.10 -4.32 2.80
CA ASN A 175 20.95 -4.70 4.21
C ASN A 175 20.37 -6.12 4.38
N SER A 176 19.83 -6.75 3.32
CA SER A 176 19.33 -8.12 3.31
C SER A 176 20.19 -8.99 2.38
N PRO A 177 20.99 -9.95 2.91
CA PRO A 177 21.83 -10.80 2.07
C PRO A 177 21.07 -11.58 1.00
N MET A 178 19.83 -12.00 1.30
CA MET A 178 18.97 -12.72 0.37
C MET A 178 18.54 -11.84 -0.80
N LEU A 179 17.95 -10.67 -0.51
CA LEU A 179 17.45 -9.74 -1.53
C LEU A 179 18.60 -9.13 -2.34
N ARG A 180 19.74 -8.84 -1.70
CA ARG A 180 20.94 -8.39 -2.40
C ARG A 180 21.39 -9.37 -3.47
N ASN A 181 21.34 -10.67 -3.18
CA ASN A 181 21.77 -11.69 -4.14
C ASN A 181 20.76 -11.87 -5.28
N ALA A 182 19.47 -11.65 -5.01
CA ALA A 182 18.42 -11.67 -6.04
C ALA A 182 18.48 -10.44 -6.97
N ALA A 183 18.99 -9.31 -6.47
CA ALA A 183 19.15 -8.06 -7.20
C ALA A 183 20.50 -7.88 -7.93
N ALA A 184 21.35 -8.90 -7.91
CA ALA A 184 22.74 -8.85 -8.38
C ALA A 184 22.91 -9.17 -9.87
#